data_AF-A0A7C4XQG6-F1
#
_entry.id   AF-A0A7C4XQG6-F1
#
_cell.length_a   1.000
_cell.length_b   1.000
_cell.length_c   1.000
_cell.angle_alpha   90.00
_cell.angle_beta   90.00
_cell.angle_gamma   90.00
#
_symmetry.space_group_name_H-M   'P 1'
#
loop_
_entity.id
_entity.type
_entity.pdbx_description
1 polymer ?
#
loop_
_entity_poly.entity_id
_entity_poly.type
_entity_poly.pdbx_seq_one_letter_code
_entity_poly.pdbx_strand_id
1 'polypeptide(L)'
;METRKLQLIGGSSYMVSLPKEWVKANKLEQGDEIVLEVEDKVITLYPKGFKDGLRISRVEISDLRRYDEKFLRRFIYALYIQGIDEIVITDKNLNPRLIAKISEIVKSLIGIEIIDASEKVVLRCLTVTDFDVFGVVRRMTQIVLTMIHTILDAMEKNDSSALKEIKNLEVDSDRLYLLAVRQEHRLVREFSSPARWNELRL
;
A
#
# COMPACT_ATOMS: atom_id res chain seq x y z
N MET A 1 24.96 8.90 -21.11
CA MET A 1 23.85 8.64 -22.05
C MET A 1 24.42 7.82 -23.19
N GLU A 2 23.83 6.67 -23.48
CA GLU A 2 24.21 5.83 -24.61
C GLU A 2 23.04 5.71 -25.57
N THR A 3 23.29 5.85 -26.88
CA THR A 3 22.27 5.67 -27.91
C THR A 3 22.44 4.33 -28.60
N ARG A 4 21.33 3.72 -29.00
CA ARG A 4 21.29 2.48 -29.79
C ARG A 4 20.48 2.70 -31.05
N LYS A 5 20.84 2.00 -32.11
CA LYS A 5 20.09 2.02 -33.36
C LYS A 5 19.01 0.95 -33.32
N LEU A 6 17.84 1.27 -33.88
CA LEU A 6 16.82 0.27 -34.19
C LEU A 6 17.28 -0.58 -35.38
N GLN A 7 17.10 -1.89 -35.27
CA GLN A 7 17.44 -2.85 -36.30
C GLN A 7 16.17 -3.55 -36.77
N LEU A 8 15.87 -3.48 -38.07
CA LEU A 8 14.73 -4.18 -38.66
C LEU A 8 15.07 -5.66 -38.85
N ILE A 9 14.22 -6.55 -38.36
CA ILE A 9 14.35 -8.00 -38.49
C ILE A 9 13.03 -8.57 -39.01
N GLY A 10 13.10 -9.44 -40.01
CA GLY A 10 11.94 -10.18 -40.51
C GLY A 10 10.84 -9.34 -41.17
N GLY A 11 11.14 -8.10 -41.57
CA GLY A 11 10.25 -7.24 -42.36
C GLY A 11 9.17 -6.48 -41.57
N SER A 12 8.87 -6.87 -40.33
CA SER A 12 7.79 -6.27 -39.54
C SER A 12 8.16 -5.96 -38.08
N SER A 13 9.33 -6.36 -37.60
CA SER A 13 9.74 -6.19 -36.20
C SER A 13 11.06 -5.44 -36.08
N TYR A 14 11.17 -4.59 -35.07
CA TYR A 14 12.41 -3.87 -34.73
C TYR A 14 13.04 -4.44 -33.46
N MET A 15 14.37 -4.42 -33.42
CA MET A 15 15.17 -4.81 -32.27
C MET A 15 16.06 -3.65 -31.82
N VAL A 16 16.28 -3.54 -30.51
CA VAL A 16 17.26 -2.64 -29.89
C VAL A 16 18.13 -3.44 -28.94
N SER A 17 19.44 -3.18 -28.93
CA SER A 17 20.35 -3.86 -28.02
C SER A 17 20.33 -3.26 -26.62
N LEU A 18 20.22 -4.11 -25.59
CA LEU A 18 20.28 -3.68 -24.20
C LEU A 18 21.73 -3.46 -23.73
N PRO A 19 21.99 -2.54 -22.78
CA PRO A 19 23.32 -2.35 -22.21
C PRO A 19 23.82 -3.63 -21.52
N LYS A 20 25.03 -4.08 -21.85
CA LYS A 20 25.62 -5.33 -21.32
C LYS A 20 25.68 -5.34 -19.80
N GLU A 21 26.03 -4.21 -19.18
CA GLU A 21 26.11 -4.11 -17.71
C GLU A 21 24.73 -4.18 -17.06
N TRP A 22 23.68 -3.68 -17.70
CA TRP A 22 22.30 -3.81 -17.22
C TRP A 22 21.81 -5.25 -17.27
N VAL A 23 22.11 -5.97 -18.36
CA VAL A 23 21.79 -7.40 -18.52
C VAL A 23 22.44 -8.22 -17.40
N LYS A 24 23.74 -8.01 -17.14
CA LYS A 24 24.46 -8.67 -16.04
C LYS A 24 23.89 -8.33 -14.66
N ALA A 25 23.61 -7.04 -14.40
CA ALA A 25 23.10 -6.60 -13.10
C ALA A 25 21.75 -7.23 -12.76
N ASN A 26 20.93 -7.50 -13.76
CA ASN A 26 19.64 -8.18 -13.61
C ASN A 26 19.73 -9.71 -13.79
N LYS A 27 20.94 -10.27 -13.93
CA LYS A 27 21.19 -11.71 -14.11
C LYS A 27 20.37 -12.32 -15.25
N LEU A 28 20.23 -11.57 -16.34
CA LEU A 28 19.48 -12.00 -17.50
C LEU A 28 20.35 -12.84 -18.43
N GLU A 29 19.78 -13.91 -18.95
CA GLU A 29 20.37 -14.81 -19.92
C GLU A 29 19.59 -14.80 -21.25
N GLN A 30 20.18 -15.43 -22.27
CA GLN A 30 19.51 -15.55 -23.56
C GLN A 30 18.25 -16.41 -23.41
N GLY A 31 17.11 -15.88 -23.86
CA GLY A 31 15.82 -16.54 -23.76
C GLY A 31 14.95 -16.02 -22.61
N ASP A 32 15.52 -15.23 -21.70
CA ASP A 32 14.74 -14.56 -20.66
C ASP A 32 13.79 -13.52 -21.26
N GLU A 33 12.59 -13.44 -20.68
CA GLU A 33 11.55 -12.53 -21.13
C GLU A 33 11.70 -11.14 -20.48
N ILE A 34 11.52 -10.11 -21.30
CA ILE A 34 11.45 -8.70 -20.88
C ILE A 34 10.03 -8.20 -21.12
N VAL A 35 9.46 -7.52 -20.14
CA VAL A 35 8.19 -6.83 -20.30
C VAL A 35 8.44 -5.46 -20.88
N LEU A 36 7.61 -5.08 -21.84
CA LEU A 36 7.59 -3.75 -22.46
C LEU A 36 6.27 -3.08 -22.07
N GLU A 37 6.36 -1.99 -21.32
CA GLU A 37 5.24 -1.08 -21.10
C GLU A 37 5.42 0.13 -22.02
N VAL A 38 4.41 0.40 -22.84
CA VAL A 38 4.43 1.48 -23.83
C VAL A 38 3.47 2.56 -23.37
N GLU A 39 4.01 3.75 -23.08
CA GLU A 39 3.26 4.94 -22.67
C GLU A 39 3.60 6.09 -23.61
N ASP A 40 2.69 6.40 -24.53
CA ASP A 40 2.82 7.44 -25.56
C ASP A 40 4.14 7.39 -26.35
N LYS A 41 5.15 8.16 -25.91
CA LYS A 41 6.46 8.31 -26.55
C LYS A 41 7.58 7.56 -25.82
N VAL A 42 7.27 6.85 -24.74
CA VAL A 42 8.22 6.17 -23.87
C VAL A 42 7.94 4.68 -23.87
N ILE A 43 9.01 3.88 -23.93
CA ILE A 43 8.96 2.43 -23.72
C ILE A 43 9.78 2.13 -22.48
N THR A 44 9.11 1.62 -21.45
CA THR A 44 9.75 1.14 -20.23
C THR A 44 9.95 -0.36 -20.35
N LEU A 45 11.17 -0.81 -20.05
CA LEU A 45 11.55 -2.22 -20.14
C LEU A 45 12.09 -2.72 -18.81
N TYR A 46 11.64 -3.91 -18.39
CA TYR A 46 12.09 -4.55 -17.17
C TYR A 46 11.98 -6.09 -17.28
N PRO A 47 12.80 -6.86 -16.54
CA PRO A 47 12.70 -8.33 -16.51
C PRO A 47 11.28 -8.81 -16.19
N LYS A 48 10.77 -9.89 -16.79
CA LYS A 48 9.42 -10.39 -16.48
C LYS A 48 9.21 -10.71 -14.99
N GLY A 49 10.25 -11.21 -14.31
CA GLY A 49 10.26 -11.42 -12.86
C GLY A 49 10.39 -10.14 -12.00
N PHE A 50 10.49 -8.96 -12.61
CA PHE A 50 10.54 -7.68 -11.88
C PHE A 50 9.19 -7.31 -11.27
N LYS A 51 8.06 -7.67 -11.92
CA LYS A 51 6.72 -7.42 -11.37
C LYS A 51 6.37 -8.30 -10.17
N ASP A 52 6.96 -9.51 -10.09
CA ASP A 52 6.93 -10.32 -8.86
C ASP A 52 7.71 -9.65 -7.70
N GLY A 53 8.48 -8.62 -8.03
CA GLY A 53 9.21 -7.75 -7.13
C GLY A 53 8.69 -6.31 -7.09
N LEU A 54 7.37 -6.08 -7.14
CA LEU A 54 6.81 -4.99 -6.32
C LEU A 54 7.27 -5.31 -4.89
N ARG A 55 8.44 -4.79 -4.50
CA ARG A 55 9.11 -5.12 -3.23
C ARG A 55 8.09 -4.89 -2.14
N ILE A 56 7.49 -5.98 -1.65
CA ILE A 56 6.66 -5.97 -0.44
C ILE A 56 7.53 -5.27 0.59
N SER A 57 7.16 -4.05 0.95
CA SER A 57 7.95 -3.33 1.92
C SER A 57 7.72 -4.00 3.25
N ARG A 58 8.77 -4.66 3.72
CA ARG A 58 8.78 -5.42 4.96
C ARG A 58 9.54 -4.64 6.01
N VAL A 59 8.98 -4.58 7.21
CA VAL A 59 9.69 -4.17 8.41
C VAL A 59 9.67 -5.32 9.40
N GLU A 60 10.85 -5.65 9.94
CA GLU A 60 11.02 -6.64 11.00
C GLU A 60 11.30 -5.93 12.32
N ILE A 61 10.52 -6.26 13.35
CA ILE A 61 10.59 -5.68 14.68
C ILE A 61 10.94 -6.79 15.65
N SER A 62 12.11 -6.67 16.25
CA SER A 62 12.53 -7.50 17.38
C SER A 62 12.29 -6.73 18.66
N ASP A 63 11.62 -7.37 19.62
CA ASP A 63 11.32 -6.87 20.96
C ASP A 63 10.57 -5.52 20.98
N LEU A 64 9.25 -5.59 21.25
CA LEU A 64 8.40 -4.42 21.43
C LEU A 64 8.83 -3.64 22.67
N ARG A 65 8.94 -2.32 22.51
CA ARG A 65 9.30 -1.43 23.63
C ARG A 65 8.25 -1.41 24.75
N ARG A 66 6.98 -1.57 24.38
CA ARG A 66 5.82 -1.50 25.29
C ARG A 66 4.68 -2.38 24.77
N TYR A 67 3.82 -2.84 25.69
CA TYR A 67 2.71 -3.76 25.41
C TYR A 67 1.31 -3.17 25.71
N ASP A 68 1.24 -1.88 26.06
CA ASP A 68 -0.04 -1.20 26.25
C ASP A 68 -0.71 -0.87 24.92
N GLU A 69 -2.04 -0.91 24.90
CA GLU A 69 -2.83 -0.76 23.68
C GLU A 69 -2.55 0.59 22.98
N LYS A 70 -2.36 1.67 23.74
CA LYS A 70 -2.11 3.01 23.19
C LYS A 70 -0.79 3.05 22.41
N PHE A 71 0.27 2.44 22.94
CA PHE A 71 1.54 2.31 22.23
C PHE A 71 1.38 1.43 20.98
N LEU A 72 0.83 0.22 21.12
CA LEU A 72 0.69 -0.73 20.02
C LEU A 72 -0.14 -0.13 18.88
N ARG A 73 -1.25 0.55 19.20
CA ARG A 73 -2.12 1.21 18.22
C ARG A 73 -1.34 2.25 17.43
N ARG A 74 -0.68 3.18 18.11
CA ARG A 74 0.11 4.24 17.46
C ARG A 74 1.24 3.67 16.61
N PHE A 75 1.91 2.64 17.11
CA PHE A 75 3.04 2.02 16.44
C PHE A 75 2.61 1.29 15.15
N ILE A 76 1.57 0.45 15.22
CA ILE A 76 1.01 -0.25 14.06
C ILE A 76 0.44 0.76 13.06
N TYR A 77 -0.28 1.78 13.52
CA TYR A 77 -0.83 2.82 12.65
C TYR A 77 0.27 3.60 11.92
N ALA A 78 1.37 3.94 12.61
CA ALA A 78 2.49 4.63 11.98
C ALA A 78 3.07 3.81 10.84
N LEU A 79 3.33 2.51 11.06
CA LEU A 79 3.84 1.60 10.02
C LEU A 79 2.83 1.43 8.87
N TYR A 80 1.54 1.35 9.20
CA TYR A 80 0.48 1.27 8.21
C TYR A 80 0.44 2.51 7.33
N ILE A 81 0.46 3.71 7.93
CA ILE A 81 0.45 5.00 7.25
C ILE A 81 1.67 5.12 6.34
N GLN A 82 2.85 4.65 6.76
CA GLN A 82 4.08 4.69 5.93
C GLN A 82 4.05 3.75 4.69
N GLY A 83 2.91 3.13 4.37
CA GLY A 83 2.79 2.28 3.19
C GLY A 83 3.45 0.90 3.35
N ILE A 84 3.88 0.50 4.55
CA ILE A 84 4.59 -0.78 4.77
C ILE A 84 3.64 -1.95 4.52
N ASP A 85 3.97 -2.83 3.57
CA ASP A 85 3.11 -3.93 3.11
C ASP A 85 3.11 -5.11 4.07
N GLU A 86 4.22 -5.32 4.78
CA GLU A 86 4.38 -6.40 5.75
C GLU A 86 5.11 -5.95 7.01
N ILE A 87 4.52 -6.27 8.16
CA ILE A 87 5.09 -5.99 9.48
C ILE A 87 5.27 -7.32 10.19
N VAL A 88 6.52 -7.69 10.47
CA VAL A 88 6.87 -8.91 11.21
C VAL A 88 7.29 -8.53 12.62
N ILE A 89 6.58 -9.03 13.63
CA ILE A 89 6.85 -8.76 15.03
C ILE A 89 7.29 -10.06 15.70
N THR A 90 8.52 -10.06 16.20
CA THR A 90 9.10 -11.15 17.00
C THR A 90 9.37 -10.61 18.39
N ASP A 91 8.74 -11.18 19.41
CA ASP A 91 8.89 -10.74 20.80
C ASP A 91 8.75 -11.94 21.76
N LYS A 92 9.61 -12.01 22.77
CA LYS A 92 9.62 -13.11 23.76
C LYS A 92 8.35 -13.19 24.60
N ASN A 93 7.63 -12.08 24.72
CA ASN A 93 6.38 -11.96 25.47
C ASN A 93 5.14 -12.13 24.60
N LEU A 94 5.28 -12.57 23.34
CA LEU A 94 4.14 -12.95 22.51
C LEU A 94 3.29 -14.00 23.22
N ASN A 95 2.02 -13.66 23.43
CA ASN A 95 1.04 -14.50 24.07
C ASN A 95 -0.36 -14.19 23.49
N PRO A 96 -1.36 -15.06 23.71
CA PRO A 96 -2.70 -14.88 23.14
C PRO A 96 -3.36 -13.53 23.48
N ARG A 97 -3.06 -12.94 24.65
CA ARG A 97 -3.62 -11.63 25.03
C ARG A 97 -3.00 -10.49 24.21
N LEU A 98 -1.69 -10.55 23.96
CA LEU A 98 -1.01 -9.57 23.12
C LEU A 98 -1.46 -9.69 21.66
N ILE A 99 -1.59 -10.93 21.15
CA ILE A 99 -2.11 -11.20 19.81
C ILE A 99 -3.55 -10.67 19.66
N ALA A 100 -4.42 -10.89 20.66
CA ALA A 100 -5.78 -10.35 20.66
C ALA A 100 -5.81 -8.82 20.61
N LYS A 101 -4.95 -8.13 21.39
CA LYS A 101 -4.81 -6.66 21.31
C LYS A 101 -4.39 -6.20 19.93
N ILE A 102 -3.39 -6.86 19.33
CA ILE A 102 -2.94 -6.55 17.98
C ILE A 102 -4.07 -6.77 16.97
N SER A 103 -4.82 -7.87 17.09
CA SER A 103 -5.99 -8.17 16.24
C SER A 103 -7.06 -7.07 16.30
N GLU A 104 -7.41 -6.59 17.50
CA GLU A 104 -8.37 -5.49 17.66
C GLU A 104 -7.89 -4.19 17.02
N ILE A 105 -6.59 -3.90 17.08
CA ILE A 105 -6.00 -2.74 16.40
C ILE A 105 -6.06 -2.94 14.87
N VAL A 106 -5.71 -4.12 14.37
CA VAL A 106 -5.66 -4.45 12.94
C VAL A 106 -7.04 -4.36 12.29
N LYS A 107 -8.13 -4.78 12.97
CA LYS A 107 -9.52 -4.66 12.47
C LYS A 107 -9.93 -3.23 12.08
N SER A 108 -9.33 -2.23 12.71
CA SER A 108 -9.57 -0.82 12.43
C SER A 108 -8.78 -0.27 11.23
N LEU A 109 -8.02 -1.10 10.51
CA LEU A 109 -7.22 -0.70 9.37
C LEU A 109 -7.68 -1.48 8.15
N ILE A 110 -7.94 -0.79 7.03
CA ILE A 110 -8.48 -1.45 5.85
C ILE A 110 -7.39 -2.28 5.18
N GLY A 111 -7.69 -3.56 4.95
CA GLY A 111 -6.90 -4.44 4.11
C GLY A 111 -5.66 -5.03 4.74
N ILE A 112 -5.39 -4.78 6.02
CA ILE A 112 -4.30 -5.42 6.75
C ILE A 112 -4.85 -6.60 7.56
N GLU A 113 -4.21 -7.74 7.44
CA GLU A 113 -4.61 -9.00 8.06
C GLU A 113 -3.46 -9.65 8.81
N ILE A 114 -3.78 -10.41 9.84
CA ILE A 114 -2.81 -11.28 10.51
C ILE A 114 -2.72 -12.58 9.72
N ILE A 115 -1.57 -12.84 9.08
CA ILE A 115 -1.37 -14.06 8.27
C ILE A 115 -0.60 -15.15 9.01
N ASP A 116 0.12 -14.80 10.08
CA ASP A 116 0.81 -15.73 10.96
C ASP A 116 0.83 -15.15 12.39
N ALA A 117 0.60 -16.00 13.38
CA ALA A 117 0.59 -15.67 14.80
C ALA A 117 1.13 -16.83 15.66
N SER A 118 1.96 -17.69 15.07
CA SER A 118 2.52 -18.88 15.73
C SER A 118 3.71 -18.53 16.63
N GLU A 119 4.89 -18.34 16.05
CA GLU A 119 6.13 -17.94 16.76
C GLU A 119 6.39 -16.43 16.67
N LYS A 120 5.75 -15.79 15.69
CA LYS A 120 5.83 -14.37 15.37
C LYS A 120 4.47 -13.89 14.91
N VAL A 121 4.23 -12.59 14.96
CA VAL A 121 3.02 -11.98 14.38
C VAL A 121 3.39 -11.34 13.05
N VAL A 122 2.75 -11.79 11.97
CA VAL A 122 2.93 -11.21 10.63
C VAL A 122 1.64 -10.51 10.22
N LEU A 123 1.72 -9.19 10.10
CA LEU A 123 0.66 -8.35 9.56
C LEU A 123 0.95 -8.09 8.10
N ARG A 124 0.02 -8.38 7.19
CA ARG A 124 0.19 -8.14 5.76
C ARG A 124 -0.99 -7.37 5.19
N CYS A 125 -0.70 -6.35 4.40
CA CYS A 125 -1.71 -5.64 3.63
C CYS A 125 -2.00 -6.38 2.33
N LEU A 126 -3.27 -6.75 2.11
CA LEU A 126 -3.75 -7.53 0.97
C LEU A 126 -4.47 -6.66 -0.08
N THR A 127 -4.44 -5.33 0.05
CA THR A 127 -5.08 -4.43 -0.92
C THR A 127 -4.31 -4.38 -2.23
N VAL A 128 -5.05 -4.36 -3.34
CA VAL A 128 -4.54 -4.35 -4.71
C VAL A 128 -4.03 -2.96 -5.12
N THR A 129 -3.16 -2.92 -6.13
CA THR A 129 -2.43 -1.75 -6.65
C THR A 129 -3.30 -0.67 -7.30
N ASP A 130 -4.52 -0.97 -7.73
CA ASP A 130 -5.40 -0.05 -8.45
C ASP A 130 -6.26 0.77 -7.48
N PHE A 131 -5.61 1.62 -6.69
CA PHE A 131 -6.29 2.45 -5.69
C PHE A 131 -6.83 3.77 -6.28
N ASP A 132 -8.16 3.92 -6.31
CA ASP A 132 -8.82 5.18 -6.68
C ASP A 132 -8.96 6.13 -5.48
N VAL A 133 -7.99 7.03 -5.32
CA VAL A 133 -7.98 8.08 -4.27
C VAL A 133 -9.24 8.96 -4.36
N PHE A 134 -9.68 9.32 -5.58
CA PHE A 134 -10.84 10.18 -5.77
C PHE A 134 -12.12 9.48 -5.34
N GLY A 135 -12.25 8.19 -5.63
CA GLY A 135 -13.34 7.34 -5.14
C GLY A 135 -13.41 7.30 -3.63
N VAL A 136 -12.27 7.17 -2.95
CA VAL A 136 -12.20 7.18 -1.47
C VAL A 136 -12.60 8.53 -0.89
N VAL A 137 -12.06 9.64 -1.41
CA VAL A 137 -12.44 10.99 -0.96
C VAL A 137 -13.93 11.24 -1.18
N ARG A 138 -14.48 10.84 -2.33
CA ARG A 138 -15.92 10.95 -2.61
C ARG A 138 -16.75 10.17 -1.60
N ARG A 139 -16.31 8.97 -1.22
CA ARG A 139 -17.00 8.16 -0.19
C ARG A 139 -16.94 8.82 1.18
N MET A 140 -15.80 9.39 1.57
CA MET A 140 -15.68 10.14 2.82
C MET A 140 -16.64 11.34 2.85
N THR A 141 -16.74 12.10 1.76
CA THR A 141 -17.68 13.22 1.64
C THR A 141 -19.13 12.76 1.84
N GLN A 142 -19.52 11.63 1.26
CA GLN A 142 -20.87 11.06 1.47
C GLN A 142 -21.11 10.72 2.93
N ILE A 143 -20.13 10.12 3.62
CA ILE A 143 -20.25 9.77 5.05
C ILE A 143 -20.44 11.04 5.89
N VAL A 144 -19.65 12.08 5.64
CA VAL A 144 -19.76 13.36 6.35
C VAL A 144 -21.12 14.02 6.12
N LEU A 145 -21.61 14.04 4.87
CA LEU A 145 -22.95 14.56 4.56
C LEU A 145 -24.05 13.77 5.28
N THR A 146 -23.94 12.44 5.34
CA THR A 146 -24.86 11.61 6.12
C THR A 146 -24.84 11.99 7.60
N MET A 147 -23.66 12.15 8.21
CA MET A 147 -23.56 12.58 9.61
C MET A 147 -24.24 13.94 9.85
N ILE A 148 -24.03 14.92 8.95
CA ILE A 148 -24.67 16.23 9.05
C ILE A 148 -26.19 16.11 8.98
N HIS A 149 -26.73 15.38 8.00
CA HIS A 149 -28.17 15.17 7.88
C HIS A 149 -28.76 14.44 9.10
N THR A 150 -28.09 13.41 9.63
CA THR A 150 -28.52 12.71 10.84
C THR A 150 -28.61 13.65 12.05
N ILE A 151 -27.69 14.60 12.19
CA ILE A 151 -27.71 15.60 13.26
C ILE A 151 -28.91 16.54 13.10
N LEU A 152 -29.11 17.08 11.89
CA LEU A 152 -30.23 17.97 11.61
C LEU A 152 -31.58 17.29 11.86
N ASP A 153 -31.75 16.06 11.37
CA ASP A 153 -32.94 15.24 11.58
C ASP A 153 -33.22 15.00 13.08
N ALA A 154 -32.18 14.68 13.85
CA ALA A 154 -32.30 14.46 15.29
C ALA A 154 -32.75 15.72 16.04
N MET A 155 -32.25 16.89 15.60
CA MET A 155 -32.64 18.19 16.16
C MET A 155 -34.10 18.54 15.81
N GLU A 156 -34.51 18.36 14.55
CA GLU A 156 -35.88 18.65 14.10
C GLU A 156 -36.92 17.76 14.79
N LYS A 157 -36.59 16.47 14.95
CA LYS A 157 -37.48 15.46 15.56
C LYS A 157 -37.39 15.43 17.09
N ASN A 158 -36.42 16.16 17.67
CA ASN A 158 -36.05 16.09 19.09
C ASN A 158 -35.82 14.65 19.57
N ASP A 159 -35.21 13.82 18.73
CA ASP A 159 -34.89 12.41 18.98
C ASP A 159 -33.41 12.14 18.73
N SER A 160 -32.66 11.87 19.80
CA SER A 160 -31.23 11.58 19.76
C SER A 160 -30.89 10.12 19.43
N SER A 161 -31.88 9.25 19.21
CA SER A 161 -31.67 7.81 19.00
C SER A 161 -30.67 7.51 17.87
N ALA A 162 -30.80 8.22 16.75
CA ALA A 162 -29.96 8.09 15.56
C ALA A 162 -28.53 8.62 15.73
N LEU A 163 -28.26 9.49 16.72
CA LEU A 163 -26.92 10.05 16.94
C LEU A 163 -25.90 8.99 17.35
N LYS A 164 -26.35 7.82 17.83
CA LYS A 164 -25.46 6.69 18.16
C LYS A 164 -24.75 6.14 16.92
N GLU A 165 -25.34 6.26 15.73
CA GLU A 165 -24.77 5.75 14.49
C GLU A 165 -23.63 6.63 13.96
N ILE A 166 -23.61 7.91 14.33
CA ILE A 166 -22.56 8.87 13.93
C ILE A 166 -21.17 8.37 14.34
N LYS A 167 -21.06 7.73 15.51
CA LYS A 167 -19.78 7.16 15.96
C LYS A 167 -19.23 6.11 15.00
N ASN A 168 -20.11 5.28 14.41
CA ASN A 168 -19.67 4.27 13.46
C ASN A 168 -19.29 4.91 12.11
N LEU A 169 -20.05 5.93 11.68
CA LEU A 169 -19.74 6.70 10.47
C LEU A 169 -18.41 7.44 10.59
N GLU A 170 -18.10 8.01 11.75
CA GLU A 170 -16.81 8.66 12.01
C GLU A 170 -15.65 7.64 11.91
N VAL A 171 -15.80 6.48 12.55
CA VAL A 171 -14.81 5.39 12.43
C VAL A 171 -14.62 4.95 10.97
N ASP A 172 -15.69 4.83 10.19
CA ASP A 172 -15.59 4.46 8.78
C ASP A 172 -14.88 5.54 7.94
N SER A 173 -15.12 6.82 8.25
CA SER A 173 -14.41 7.93 7.61
C SER A 173 -12.91 7.92 7.94
N ASP A 174 -12.54 7.68 9.19
CA ASP A 174 -11.15 7.57 9.63
C ASP A 174 -10.42 6.41 8.95
N ARG A 175 -11.09 5.26 8.82
CA ARG A 175 -10.55 4.09 8.12
C ARG A 175 -10.23 4.38 6.66
N LEU A 176 -11.12 5.10 5.98
CA LEU A 176 -10.92 5.53 4.60
C LEU A 176 -9.79 6.56 4.47
N TYR A 177 -9.70 7.51 5.40
CA TYR A 177 -8.60 8.47 5.46
C TYR A 177 -7.24 7.77 5.59
N LEU A 178 -7.12 6.84 6.55
CA LEU A 178 -5.88 6.09 6.77
C LEU A 178 -5.49 5.28 5.53
N LEU A 179 -6.45 4.66 4.85
CA LEU A 179 -6.22 3.94 3.60
C LEU A 179 -5.70 4.88 2.51
N ALA A 180 -6.30 6.07 2.34
CA ALA A 180 -5.88 7.04 1.33
C ALA A 180 -4.44 7.50 1.55
N VAL A 181 -4.08 7.90 2.78
CA VAL A 181 -2.72 8.34 3.12
C VAL A 181 -1.71 7.21 2.91
N ARG A 182 -2.04 5.99 3.33
CA ARG A 182 -1.18 4.82 3.12
C ARG A 182 -0.86 4.61 1.64
N GLN A 183 -1.87 4.69 0.78
CA GLN A 183 -1.70 4.44 -0.65
C GLN A 183 -0.88 5.54 -1.30
N GLU A 184 -1.05 6.79 -0.89
CA GLU A 184 -0.20 7.90 -1.31
C GLU A 184 1.27 7.66 -0.91
N HIS A 185 1.56 7.33 0.35
CA HIS A 185 2.93 7.05 0.77
C HIS A 185 3.53 5.81 0.08
N ARG A 186 2.72 4.79 -0.20
CA ARG A 186 3.13 3.60 -0.96
C ARG A 186 3.53 3.99 -2.38
N LEU A 187 2.73 4.81 -3.06
CA LEU A 187 3.03 5.35 -4.39
C LEU A 187 4.32 6.19 -4.36
N VAL A 188 4.44 7.16 -3.44
CA VAL A 188 5.65 7.98 -3.30
C VAL A 188 6.90 7.12 -3.13
N ARG A 189 6.83 6.04 -2.35
CA ARG A 189 7.94 5.09 -2.19
C ARG A 189 8.26 4.34 -3.47
N GLU A 190 7.26 3.91 -4.24
CA GLU A 190 7.45 3.29 -5.55
C GLU A 190 8.10 4.26 -6.56
N PHE A 191 7.68 5.53 -6.57
CA PHE A 191 8.23 6.57 -7.45
C PHE A 191 9.60 7.09 -7.01
N SER A 192 9.90 7.06 -5.71
CA SER A 192 11.23 7.39 -5.15
C SER A 192 12.29 6.31 -5.48
N SER A 193 11.87 5.18 -6.06
CA SER A 193 12.79 4.26 -6.71
C SER A 193 13.56 4.99 -7.82
N PRO A 194 14.90 4.90 -7.88
CA PRO A 194 15.72 5.60 -8.88
C PRO A 194 15.30 5.40 -10.35
N ALA A 195 14.49 4.36 -10.63
CA ALA A 195 13.95 4.06 -11.94
C ALA A 195 12.82 5.01 -12.40
N ARG A 196 12.09 5.69 -11.49
CA ARG A 196 10.88 6.49 -11.82
C ARG A 196 10.95 7.97 -11.41
N TRP A 197 12.11 8.44 -10.96
CA TRP A 197 12.32 9.81 -10.46
C TRP A 197 11.97 10.94 -11.47
N ASN A 198 11.96 10.64 -12.77
CA ASN A 198 11.66 11.63 -13.81
C ASN A 198 10.15 11.97 -13.93
N GLU A 199 9.26 11.15 -13.36
CA GLU A 199 7.80 11.35 -13.42
C GLU A 199 7.29 12.40 -12.41
N LEU A 200 8.13 12.82 -11.46
CA LEU A 200 7.83 13.88 -10.48
C LEU A 200 7.98 15.30 -11.03
N ARG A 201 8.39 15.46 -12.30
CA ARG A 201 8.44 16.77 -12.97
C ARG A 201 7.15 17.00 -13.76
N LEU A 202 6.08 17.33 -13.04
CA LEU A 202 4.97 18.13 -13.56
C LEU A 202 5.13 19.56 -13.09
#